data_AF-A0A9N9TF77-F1
#
_entry.id   AF-A0A9N9TF77-F1
#
_cell.length_a   1.000
_cell.length_b   1.000
_cell.length_c   1.000
_cell.angle_alpha   90.00
_cell.angle_beta   90.00
_cell.angle_gamma   90.00
#
_symmetry.space_group_name_H-M   'P 1'
#
loop_
_entity.id
_entity.type
_entity.pdbx_description
1 polymer ?
#
loop_
_entity_poly.entity_id
_entity_poly.type
_entity_poly.pdbx_seq_one_letter_code
_entity_poly.pdbx_strand_id
1 'polypeptide(L)'
;MKFYFMSSFGAVLRYFEYSFWKGLVCEFINLQMAFIWNFADVLIMLMGWALKFRLHQVTIRVKSLKDSDLPNIIKWKTLRKDYLRVAALCESTNQKLSSLVLVSFSVNLYFVLKQIFRSLTKIKDSIELAYIYISFVLLVMRISLVIIFGSGVYDEWRDICFFLQSVKSSAFSPEVERFVKNASTYELALTGKNFFSIRRSLILQVSFVQGDLSVF
;
A
#
# COMPACT_ATOMS: atom_id res chain seq x y z
N MET A 1 18.09 3.77 31.00
CA MET A 1 18.47 4.60 29.83
C MET A 1 19.82 4.22 29.22
N LYS A 2 20.95 4.31 29.93
CA LYS A 2 22.30 4.02 29.36
C LYS A 2 22.44 2.60 28.77
N PHE A 3 21.87 1.59 29.43
CA PHE A 3 21.89 0.18 28.98
C PHE A 3 21.01 -0.06 27.73
N TYR A 4 19.84 0.59 27.66
CA TYR A 4 18.94 0.56 26.49
C TYR A 4 19.58 1.22 25.27
N PHE A 5 20.29 2.34 25.48
CA PHE A 5 21.05 3.04 24.44
C PHE A 5 22.23 2.24 23.90
N MET A 6 23.03 1.62 24.78
CA MET A 6 24.14 0.74 24.36
C MET A 6 23.65 -0.49 23.59
N SER A 7 22.51 -1.07 23.97
CA SER A 7 21.92 -2.23 23.28
C SER A 7 21.25 -1.86 21.95
N SER A 8 20.60 -0.69 21.86
CA SER A 8 19.84 -0.27 20.66
C SER A 8 20.67 0.49 19.62
N PHE A 9 21.73 1.18 20.04
CA PHE A 9 22.55 2.08 19.20
C PHE A 9 24.06 1.81 19.29
N GLY A 10 24.47 0.58 19.61
CA GLY A 10 25.89 0.21 19.79
C GLY A 10 26.82 0.61 18.63
N ALA A 11 26.30 0.69 17.39
CA ALA A 11 27.05 1.15 16.22
C ALA A 11 27.28 2.68 16.18
N VAL A 12 26.31 3.48 16.66
CA VAL A 12 26.39 4.95 16.68
C VAL A 12 27.24 5.45 17.86
N LEU A 13 27.18 4.72 18.98
CA LEU A 13 27.94 5.01 20.21
C LEU A 13 29.43 4.68 20.10
N ARG A 14 29.86 3.99 19.04
CA ARG A 14 31.27 3.71 18.75
C ARG A 14 32.00 4.93 18.18
N TYR A 15 31.26 5.90 17.62
CA TYR A 15 31.80 7.13 17.02
C TYR A 15 31.54 8.38 17.85
N PHE A 16 30.57 8.36 18.78
CA PHE A 16 30.23 9.51 19.62
C PHE A 16 30.21 9.14 21.11
N GLU A 17 30.99 9.86 21.93
CA GLU A 17 30.93 9.75 23.38
C GLU A 17 29.51 10.03 23.90
N TYR A 18 28.99 9.09 24.69
CA TYR A 18 27.67 9.16 25.30
C TYR A 18 27.60 10.34 26.28
N SER A 19 26.69 11.28 26.02
CA SER A 19 26.31 12.31 26.97
C SER A 19 24.79 12.31 27.14
N PHE A 20 24.31 12.69 28.32
CA PHE A 20 22.89 12.66 28.66
C PHE A 20 22.02 13.44 27.66
N TRP A 21 22.47 14.63 27.28
CA TRP A 21 21.79 15.48 26.29
C TRP A 21 21.70 14.84 24.90
N LYS A 22 22.77 14.18 24.43
CA LYS A 22 22.75 13.45 23.14
C LYS A 22 21.74 12.29 23.16
N GLY A 23 21.62 11.58 24.29
CA GLY A 23 20.62 10.54 24.47
C GLY A 23 19.20 11.09 24.40
N LEU A 24 18.93 12.21 25.08
CA LEU A 24 17.61 12.85 25.07
C LEU A 24 17.21 13.35 23.67
N VAL A 25 18.15 13.97 22.93
CA VAL A 25 17.93 14.37 21.53
C VAL A 25 17.68 13.16 20.63
N CYS A 26 18.41 12.07 20.82
CA CYS A 26 18.24 10.85 20.03
C CYS A 26 16.88 10.19 20.28
N GLU A 27 16.42 10.08 21.53
CA GLU A 27 15.06 9.59 21.83
C GLU A 27 13.99 10.47 21.19
N PHE A 28 14.15 11.80 21.24
CA PHE A 28 13.21 12.71 20.61
C PHE A 28 13.15 12.51 19.08
N ILE A 29 14.30 12.38 18.41
CA ILE A 29 14.36 12.10 16.97
C ILE A 29 13.70 10.75 16.66
N ASN A 30 13.97 9.72 17.47
CA ASN A 30 13.39 8.39 17.30
C ASN A 30 11.86 8.41 17.42
N LEU A 31 11.33 9.18 18.39
CA LEU A 31 9.90 9.40 18.54
C LEU A 31 9.30 10.10 17.30
N GLN A 32 9.95 11.17 16.81
CA GLN A 32 9.50 11.87 15.60
C GLN A 32 9.50 10.95 14.37
N MET A 33 10.56 10.15 14.19
CA MET A 33 10.63 9.17 13.09
C MET A 33 9.51 8.14 13.18
N ALA A 34 9.17 7.66 14.38
CA ALA A 34 8.05 6.76 14.59
C ALA A 34 6.71 7.40 14.19
N PHE A 35 6.49 8.68 14.54
CA PHE A 35 5.28 9.41 14.14
C PHE A 35 5.21 9.61 12.62
N ILE A 36 6.31 10.03 11.99
CA ILE A 36 6.39 10.24 10.54
C ILE A 36 6.09 8.95 9.77
N TRP A 37 6.65 7.82 10.22
CA TRP A 37 6.38 6.52 9.61
C TRP A 37 4.90 6.13 9.71
N ASN A 38 4.29 6.23 10.89
CA ASN A 38 2.86 5.93 11.06
C ASN A 38 1.98 6.86 10.21
N PHE A 39 2.32 8.14 10.16
CA PHE A 39 1.61 9.11 9.33
C PHE A 39 1.73 8.78 7.83
N ALA A 40 2.91 8.38 7.37
CA ALA A 40 3.13 7.98 5.98
C ALA A 40 2.26 6.78 5.60
N ASP A 41 2.20 5.75 6.45
CA ASP A 41 1.35 4.57 6.22
C ASP A 41 -0.13 4.95 6.12
N VAL A 42 -0.62 5.78 7.06
CA VAL A 42 -2.02 6.27 7.04
C VAL A 42 -2.31 7.12 5.82
N LEU A 43 -1.40 7.99 5.42
CA LEU A 43 -1.56 8.81 4.22
C LEU A 43 -1.67 7.93 2.97
N ILE A 44 -0.84 6.89 2.84
CA ILE A 44 -0.92 5.94 1.72
C ILE A 44 -2.28 5.22 1.72
N MET A 45 -2.76 4.78 2.89
CA MET A 45 -4.08 4.14 3.02
C MET A 45 -5.21 5.07 2.57
N LEU A 46 -5.22 6.32 3.03
CA LEU A 46 -6.24 7.30 2.67
C LEU A 46 -6.22 7.65 1.18
N MET A 47 -5.04 7.85 0.59
CA MET A 47 -4.91 8.14 -0.84
C MET A 47 -5.34 6.93 -1.69
N GLY A 48 -4.94 5.71 -1.32
CA GLY A 48 -5.38 4.48 -1.98
C GLY A 48 -6.90 4.32 -1.92
N TRP A 49 -7.50 4.58 -0.75
CA TRP A 49 -8.95 4.52 -0.57
C TRP A 49 -9.70 5.58 -1.40
N ALA A 50 -9.22 6.82 -1.41
CA ALA A 50 -9.83 7.91 -2.17
C ALA A 50 -9.79 7.64 -3.70
N LEU A 51 -8.65 7.16 -4.21
CA LEU A 51 -8.52 6.77 -5.62
C LEU A 51 -9.41 5.58 -5.97
N LYS A 52 -9.41 4.54 -5.12
CA LYS A 52 -10.33 3.40 -5.25
C LYS A 52 -11.77 3.87 -5.35
N PHE A 53 -12.20 4.76 -4.47
CA PHE A 53 -13.56 5.29 -4.47
C PHE A 53 -13.92 6.00 -5.78
N ARG A 54 -12.99 6.78 -6.35
CA ARG A 54 -13.20 7.43 -7.66
C ARG A 54 -13.28 6.43 -8.81
N LEU A 55 -12.43 5.41 -8.82
CA LEU A 55 -12.52 4.34 -9.82
C LEU A 55 -13.81 3.54 -9.67
N HIS A 56 -14.23 3.24 -8.44
CA HIS A 56 -15.46 2.52 -8.16
C HIS A 56 -16.71 3.22 -8.73
N GLN A 57 -16.75 4.56 -8.70
CA GLN A 57 -17.81 5.33 -9.36
C GLN A 57 -17.86 5.08 -10.88
N VAL A 58 -16.69 4.94 -11.52
CA VAL A 58 -16.61 4.55 -12.94
C VAL A 58 -17.08 3.11 -13.12
N THR A 59 -16.64 2.18 -12.27
CA THR A 59 -17.05 0.77 -12.29
C THR A 59 -18.58 0.63 -12.26
N ILE A 60 -19.26 1.33 -11.35
CA ILE A 60 -20.73 1.32 -11.24
C ILE A 60 -21.37 1.80 -12.55
N ARG A 61 -20.87 2.89 -13.14
CA ARG A 61 -21.41 3.44 -14.38
C ARG A 61 -21.18 2.51 -15.58
N VAL A 62 -20.00 1.90 -15.69
CA VAL A 62 -19.71 0.87 -16.72
C VAL A 62 -20.70 -0.29 -16.57
N LYS A 63 -20.87 -0.80 -15.35
CA LYS A 63 -21.82 -1.90 -15.07
C LYS A 63 -23.26 -1.53 -15.41
N SER A 64 -23.68 -0.29 -15.19
CA SER A 64 -25.03 0.15 -15.57
C SER A 64 -25.27 0.25 -17.07
N LEU A 65 -24.22 0.51 -17.87
CA LEU A 65 -24.32 0.67 -19.32
C LEU A 65 -24.04 -0.63 -20.08
N LYS A 66 -23.34 -1.59 -19.49
CA LYS A 66 -22.97 -2.84 -20.19
C LYS A 66 -24.19 -3.66 -20.64
N ASP A 67 -25.28 -3.58 -19.87
CA ASP A 67 -26.48 -4.40 -20.05
C ASP A 67 -27.60 -3.69 -20.82
N SER A 68 -27.41 -2.42 -21.21
CA SER A 68 -28.44 -1.64 -21.91
C SER A 68 -28.68 -2.14 -23.33
N ASP A 69 -29.93 -2.25 -23.74
CA ASP A 69 -30.29 -2.83 -25.04
C ASP A 69 -30.00 -1.92 -26.25
N LEU A 70 -29.65 -0.66 -26.02
CA LEU A 70 -29.41 0.34 -27.06
C LEU A 70 -28.00 0.97 -26.93
N PRO A 71 -27.26 1.11 -28.04
CA PRO A 71 -25.92 1.71 -28.03
C PRO A 71 -26.00 3.23 -27.81
N ASN A 72 -25.76 3.68 -26.57
CA ASN A 72 -25.74 5.11 -26.25
C ASN A 72 -24.32 5.69 -26.35
N ILE A 73 -23.91 6.03 -27.57
CA ILE A 73 -22.57 6.55 -27.89
C ILE A 73 -22.20 7.78 -27.04
N ILE A 74 -23.15 8.68 -26.79
CA ILE A 74 -22.92 9.91 -26.01
C ILE A 74 -22.57 9.57 -24.56
N LYS A 75 -23.32 8.64 -23.94
CA LYS A 75 -23.04 8.19 -22.56
C LYS A 75 -21.69 7.50 -22.45
N TRP A 76 -21.34 6.61 -23.40
CA TRP A 76 -20.03 5.95 -23.44
C TRP A 76 -18.88 6.95 -23.61
N LYS A 77 -19.04 7.95 -24.47
CA LYS A 77 -18.05 9.02 -24.67
C LYS A 77 -17.83 9.84 -23.39
N THR A 78 -18.90 10.19 -22.70
CA THR A 78 -18.82 10.92 -21.42
C THR A 78 -18.16 10.06 -20.34
N LEU A 79 -18.55 8.79 -20.23
CA LEU A 79 -17.97 7.87 -19.25
C LEU A 79 -16.48 7.64 -19.49
N ARG A 80 -16.05 7.48 -20.75
CA ARG A 80 -14.64 7.37 -21.10
C ARG A 80 -13.86 8.64 -20.73
N LYS A 81 -14.42 9.83 -20.97
CA LYS A 81 -13.78 11.10 -20.54
C LYS A 81 -13.62 11.18 -19.03
N ASP A 82 -14.63 10.76 -18.27
CA ASP A 82 -14.58 10.72 -16.81
C ASP A 82 -13.53 9.72 -16.33
N TYR A 83 -13.48 8.52 -16.92
CA TYR A 83 -12.42 7.55 -16.65
C TYR A 83 -11.01 8.14 -16.90
N LEU A 84 -10.80 8.79 -18.05
CA LEU A 84 -9.49 9.38 -18.37
C LEU A 84 -9.06 10.45 -17.35
N ARG A 85 -10.00 11.24 -16.81
CA ARG A 85 -9.72 12.19 -15.74
C ARG A 85 -9.32 11.48 -14.44
N VAL A 86 -10.01 10.41 -14.08
CA VAL A 86 -9.68 9.60 -12.90
C VAL A 86 -8.33 8.90 -13.08
N ALA A 87 -8.06 8.35 -14.26
CA ALA A 87 -6.78 7.73 -14.60
C ALA A 87 -5.62 8.73 -14.49
N ALA A 88 -5.78 9.95 -15.01
CA ALA A 88 -4.79 11.01 -14.86
C ALA A 88 -4.57 11.41 -13.39
N LEU A 89 -5.63 11.42 -12.57
CA LEU A 89 -5.54 11.67 -11.13
C LEU A 89 -4.77 10.54 -10.41
N CYS A 90 -5.06 9.28 -10.75
CA CYS A 90 -4.33 8.13 -10.22
C CYS A 90 -2.84 8.24 -10.55
N GLU A 91 -2.50 8.55 -11.79
CA GLU A 91 -1.12 8.68 -12.24
C GLU A 91 -0.40 9.85 -11.54
N SER A 92 -1.02 11.04 -11.49
CA SER A 92 -0.42 12.18 -10.78
C SER A 92 -0.24 11.92 -9.28
N THR A 93 -1.16 11.17 -8.67
CA THR A 93 -1.06 10.78 -7.26
C THR A 93 0.06 9.77 -7.07
N ASN A 94 0.14 8.75 -7.92
CA ASN A 94 1.18 7.73 -7.87
C ASN A 94 2.57 8.36 -8.01
N GLN A 95 2.76 9.32 -8.91
CA GLN A 95 4.05 10.00 -9.07
C GLN A 95 4.54 10.65 -7.78
N LYS A 96 3.65 11.33 -7.04
CA LYS A 96 3.97 11.99 -5.76
C LYS A 96 4.12 10.99 -4.62
N LEU A 97 3.27 9.97 -4.58
CA LEU A 97 3.24 8.99 -3.49
C LEU A 97 4.30 7.88 -3.66
N SER A 98 4.85 7.69 -4.86
CA SER A 98 5.73 6.57 -5.19
C SER A 98 6.98 6.48 -4.30
N SER A 99 7.63 7.62 -4.01
CA SER A 99 8.75 7.67 -3.07
C SER A 99 8.31 7.28 -1.66
N LEU A 100 7.14 7.78 -1.24
CA LEU A 100 6.61 7.56 0.10
C LEU A 100 6.24 6.09 0.31
N VAL A 101 5.61 5.47 -0.69
CA VAL A 101 5.33 4.02 -0.71
C VAL A 101 6.62 3.24 -0.57
N LEU A 102 7.66 3.56 -1.35
CA LEU A 102 8.93 2.86 -1.27
C LEU A 102 9.52 2.92 0.15
N VAL A 103 9.61 4.13 0.73
CA VAL A 103 10.15 4.34 2.08
C VAL A 103 9.29 3.63 3.13
N SER A 104 7.97 3.75 3.07
CA SER A 104 7.03 3.07 3.98
C SER A 104 7.26 1.55 3.97
N PHE A 105 7.31 0.92 2.80
CA PHE A 105 7.55 -0.52 2.69
C PHE A 105 8.95 -0.93 3.15
N SER A 106 9.99 -0.13 2.87
CA SER A 106 11.34 -0.40 3.38
C SER A 106 11.43 -0.33 4.90
N VAL A 107 10.79 0.67 5.52
CA VAL A 107 10.74 0.81 6.98
C VAL A 107 9.94 -0.34 7.61
N ASN A 108 8.79 -0.67 7.02
CA ASN A 108 7.99 -1.83 7.44
C ASN A 108 8.79 -3.14 7.39
N LEU A 109 9.51 -3.38 6.29
CA LEU A 109 10.39 -4.56 6.15
C LEU A 109 11.50 -4.57 7.20
N TYR A 110 12.16 -3.43 7.44
CA TYR A 110 13.19 -3.33 8.48
C TYR A 110 12.65 -3.74 9.86
N PHE A 111 11.46 -3.26 10.25
CA PHE A 111 10.87 -3.63 11.54
C PHE A 111 10.46 -5.09 11.62
N VAL A 112 9.93 -5.67 10.54
CA VAL A 112 9.62 -7.11 10.48
C VAL A 112 10.88 -7.93 10.65
N LEU A 113 11.94 -7.64 9.90
CA LEU A 113 13.22 -8.34 10.00
C LEU A 113 13.85 -8.20 11.39
N LYS A 114 13.75 -7.01 12.00
CA LYS A 114 14.22 -6.78 13.37
C LYS A 114 13.46 -7.63 14.39
N GLN A 115 12.14 -7.77 14.25
CA GLN A 115 11.31 -8.57 15.16
C GLN A 115 11.55 -10.07 14.97
N ILE A 116 11.70 -10.54 13.72
CA ILE A 116 12.10 -11.92 13.42
C ILE A 116 13.48 -12.23 14.02
N PHE A 117 14.46 -11.34 13.86
CA PHE A 117 15.77 -11.53 14.47
C PHE A 117 15.68 -11.64 16.00
N ARG A 118 14.83 -10.81 16.63
CA ARG A 118 14.62 -10.84 18.08
C ARG A 118 13.87 -12.09 18.55
N SER A 119 13.00 -12.68 17.73
CA SER A 119 12.33 -13.94 18.09
C SER A 119 13.28 -15.14 18.07
N LEU A 120 14.40 -15.06 17.33
CA LEU A 120 15.44 -16.10 17.33
C LEU A 120 16.31 -16.07 18.61
N THR A 121 16.28 -14.97 19.37
CA THR A 121 17.00 -14.88 20.66
C THR A 121 16.15 -15.39 21.83
N LYS A 122 16.78 -16.08 22.79
CA LYS A 122 16.10 -16.59 23.99
C LYS A 122 15.64 -15.43 24.87
N ILE A 123 14.34 -15.15 24.87
CA ILE A 123 13.69 -14.18 25.74
C ILE A 123 13.30 -14.89 27.04
N LYS A 124 13.80 -14.39 28.18
CA LYS A 124 13.54 -14.97 29.51
C LYS A 124 12.40 -14.27 30.27
N ASP A 125 12.02 -13.07 29.85
CA ASP A 125 11.00 -12.25 30.51
C ASP A 125 9.65 -12.35 29.79
N SER A 126 8.59 -12.73 30.51
CA SER A 126 7.23 -12.87 30.00
C SER A 126 6.63 -11.53 29.54
N ILE A 127 6.99 -10.42 30.17
CA ILE A 127 6.49 -9.08 29.78
C ILE A 127 7.13 -8.66 28.46
N GLU A 128 8.44 -8.90 28.31
CA GLU A 128 9.17 -8.63 27.09
C GLU A 128 8.61 -9.45 25.91
N LEU A 129 8.26 -10.72 26.17
CA LEU A 129 7.64 -11.60 25.18
C LEU A 129 6.27 -11.07 24.72
N ALA A 130 5.40 -10.68 25.66
CA ALA A 130 4.09 -10.12 25.35
C ALA A 130 4.21 -8.83 24.50
N TYR A 131 5.14 -7.94 24.87
CA TYR A 131 5.41 -6.72 24.10
C TYR A 131 5.84 -7.01 22.66
N ILE A 132 6.74 -7.98 22.45
CA ILE A 132 7.21 -8.37 21.13
C ILE A 132 6.05 -8.90 20.28
N TYR A 133 5.24 -9.80 20.84
CA TYR A 133 4.12 -10.40 20.12
C TYR A 133 3.06 -9.37 19.72
N ILE A 134 2.62 -8.53 20.66
CA ILE A 134 1.63 -7.46 20.37
C ILE A 134 2.18 -6.49 19.33
N SER A 135 3.44 -6.05 19.48
CA SER A 135 4.09 -5.16 18.52
C SER A 135 4.19 -5.77 17.13
N PHE A 136 4.41 -7.08 17.05
CA PHE A 136 4.49 -7.81 15.79
C PHE A 136 3.13 -7.90 15.10
N VAL A 137 2.08 -8.29 15.83
CA VAL A 137 0.71 -8.35 15.29
C VAL A 137 0.25 -6.97 14.79
N LEU A 138 0.50 -5.91 15.55
CA LEU A 138 0.17 -4.53 15.14
C LEU A 138 0.93 -4.10 13.88
N LEU A 139 2.20 -4.48 13.75
CA LEU A 139 3.00 -4.21 12.56
C LEU A 139 2.44 -4.92 11.32
N VAL A 140 2.17 -6.23 11.43
CA VAL A 140 1.61 -7.04 10.33
C VAL A 140 0.23 -6.53 9.92
N MET A 141 -0.62 -6.21 10.90
CA MET A 141 -1.95 -5.67 10.66
C MET A 141 -1.88 -4.36 9.87
N ARG A 142 -0.99 -3.44 10.26
CA ARG A 142 -0.78 -2.17 9.55
C ARG A 142 -0.25 -2.37 8.13
N ILE A 143 0.76 -3.22 7.93
CA ILE A 143 1.28 -3.54 6.59
C ILE A 143 0.15 -4.10 5.71
N SER A 144 -0.66 -5.01 6.27
CA SER A 144 -1.80 -5.60 5.57
C SER A 144 -2.82 -4.53 5.17
N LEU A 145 -3.15 -3.58 6.06
CA LEU A 145 -4.06 -2.48 5.74
C LEU A 145 -3.51 -1.58 4.62
N VAL A 146 -2.22 -1.21 4.68
CA VAL A 146 -1.57 -0.43 3.61
C VAL A 146 -1.69 -1.17 2.27
N ILE A 147 -1.46 -2.48 2.25
CA ILE A 147 -1.61 -3.29 1.02
C ILE A 147 -3.07 -3.37 0.58
N ILE A 148 -4.04 -3.61 1.48
CA ILE A 148 -5.46 -3.71 1.15
C ILE A 148 -5.98 -2.40 0.53
N PHE A 149 -5.69 -1.26 1.17
CA PHE A 149 -6.14 0.03 0.67
C PHE A 149 -5.39 0.44 -0.60
N GLY A 150 -4.09 0.19 -0.67
CA GLY A 150 -3.29 0.52 -1.86
C GLY A 150 -3.63 -0.35 -3.09
N SER A 151 -3.84 -1.65 -2.89
CA SER A 151 -4.20 -2.58 -3.98
C SER A 151 -5.63 -2.40 -4.49
N GLY A 152 -6.50 -1.73 -3.72
CA GLY A 152 -7.86 -1.42 -4.15
C GLY A 152 -7.94 -0.62 -5.46
N VAL A 153 -6.93 0.21 -5.76
CA VAL A 153 -6.84 0.95 -7.04
C VAL A 153 -6.70 -0.03 -8.22
N TYR A 154 -5.77 -0.99 -8.09
CA TYR A 154 -5.53 -2.01 -9.10
C TYR A 154 -6.73 -2.95 -9.25
N ASP A 155 -7.35 -3.35 -8.13
CA ASP A 155 -8.54 -4.21 -8.15
C ASP A 155 -9.70 -3.55 -8.93
N GLU A 156 -10.03 -2.29 -8.63
CA GLU A 156 -11.11 -1.58 -9.33
C GLU A 156 -10.78 -1.33 -10.81
N TRP A 157 -9.53 -1.00 -11.13
CA TRP A 157 -9.11 -0.88 -12.53
C TRP A 157 -9.30 -2.19 -13.30
N ARG A 158 -8.91 -3.32 -12.70
CA ARG A 158 -9.10 -4.65 -13.30
C ARG A 158 -10.58 -4.95 -13.50
N ASP A 159 -11.43 -4.62 -12.53
CA ASP A 159 -12.88 -4.81 -12.62
C ASP A 159 -13.50 -3.96 -13.75
N ILE A 160 -13.07 -2.71 -13.91
CA ILE A 160 -13.47 -1.86 -15.05
C ILE A 160 -13.11 -2.53 -16.37
N CYS A 161 -11.86 -2.98 -16.53
CA CYS A 161 -11.41 -3.68 -17.73
C CYS A 161 -12.26 -4.92 -18.02
N PHE A 162 -12.53 -5.73 -17.00
CA PHE A 162 -13.38 -6.91 -17.12
C PHE A 162 -14.80 -6.55 -17.57
N PHE A 163 -15.43 -5.55 -16.95
CA PHE A 163 -16.79 -5.16 -17.32
C PHE A 163 -16.87 -4.56 -18.73
N LEU A 164 -15.86 -3.81 -19.16
CA LEU A 164 -15.76 -3.28 -20.52
C LEU A 164 -15.63 -4.38 -21.58
N GLN A 165 -14.93 -5.48 -21.26
CA GLN A 165 -14.83 -6.65 -22.14
C GLN A 165 -16.13 -7.49 -22.16
N SER A 166 -16.94 -7.41 -21.10
CA SER A 166 -18.21 -8.13 -20.97
C SER A 166 -19.44 -7.41 -21.55
N VAL A 167 -19.26 -6.32 -22.31
CA VAL A 167 -20.37 -5.53 -22.86
C VAL A 167 -21.12 -6.35 -23.92
N LYS A 168 -22.46 -6.37 -23.84
CA LYS A 168 -23.31 -7.08 -24.82
C LYS A 168 -23.09 -6.53 -26.24
N SER A 169 -23.16 -7.40 -27.24
CA SER A 169 -23.00 -7.02 -28.66
C SER A 169 -23.99 -5.94 -29.12
N SER A 170 -25.19 -5.88 -28.53
CA SER A 170 -26.20 -4.84 -28.82
C SER A 170 -25.80 -3.45 -28.33
N ALA A 171 -25.04 -3.35 -27.25
CA ALA A 171 -24.53 -2.10 -26.68
C ALA A 171 -23.15 -1.72 -27.22
N PHE A 172 -22.51 -2.61 -27.99
CA PHE A 172 -21.16 -2.43 -28.48
C PHE A 172 -21.12 -1.33 -29.54
N SER A 173 -20.22 -0.36 -29.34
CA SER A 173 -20.03 0.76 -30.25
C SER A 173 -18.54 1.06 -30.40
N PRO A 174 -18.11 1.77 -31.46
CA PRO A 174 -16.71 2.16 -31.63
C PRO A 174 -16.13 2.92 -30.43
N GLU A 175 -16.99 3.58 -29.64
CA GLU A 175 -16.56 4.29 -28.44
C GLU A 175 -16.23 3.33 -27.27
N VAL A 176 -16.92 2.19 -27.18
CA VAL A 176 -16.60 1.12 -26.23
C VAL A 176 -15.25 0.51 -26.57
N GLU A 177 -14.98 0.23 -27.85
CA GLU A 177 -13.68 -0.28 -28.31
C GLU A 177 -12.53 0.69 -27.97
N ARG A 178 -12.72 1.99 -28.25
CA ARG A 178 -11.77 3.03 -27.83
C ARG A 178 -11.57 3.08 -26.32
N PHE A 179 -12.62 2.85 -25.55
CA PHE A 179 -12.52 2.82 -24.09
C PHE A 179 -11.72 1.60 -23.63
N VAL A 180 -12.04 0.39 -24.12
CA VAL A 180 -11.26 -0.83 -23.85
C VAL A 180 -9.79 -0.60 -24.16
N LYS A 181 -9.46 -0.06 -25.34
CA LYS A 181 -8.07 0.24 -25.72
C LYS A 181 -7.40 1.17 -24.70
N ASN A 182 -8.04 2.27 -24.33
CA ASN A 182 -7.47 3.22 -23.35
C ASN A 182 -7.27 2.58 -21.97
N ALA A 183 -8.24 1.80 -21.50
CA ALA A 183 -8.18 1.16 -20.19
C ALA A 183 -7.12 0.06 -20.11
N SER A 184 -6.93 -0.70 -21.20
CA SER A 184 -5.93 -1.77 -21.28
C SER A 184 -4.51 -1.27 -21.56
N THR A 185 -4.34 -0.05 -22.08
CA THR A 185 -3.01 0.50 -22.39
C THR A 185 -2.23 0.85 -21.12
N TYR A 186 -2.90 1.38 -20.09
CA TYR A 186 -2.26 1.85 -18.87
C TYR A 186 -2.85 1.16 -17.65
N GLU A 187 -2.01 0.38 -16.96
CA GLU A 187 -2.34 -0.19 -15.67
C GLU A 187 -2.41 0.91 -14.60
N LEU A 188 -3.52 0.98 -13.87
CA LEU A 188 -3.66 1.89 -12.74
C LEU A 188 -3.37 1.15 -11.45
N ALA A 189 -2.20 1.42 -10.86
CA ALA A 189 -1.82 0.88 -9.56
C ALA A 189 -0.92 1.88 -8.82
N LEU A 190 -0.92 1.80 -7.48
CA LEU A 190 0.08 2.50 -6.68
C LEU A 190 1.40 1.70 -6.69
N THR A 191 2.52 2.38 -6.94
CA THR A 191 3.83 1.74 -7.12
C THR A 191 4.89 2.36 -6.21
N GLY A 192 5.83 1.54 -5.74
CA GLY A 192 7.04 2.00 -5.06
C GLY A 192 8.12 2.34 -6.08
N LYS A 193 8.08 3.54 -6.68
CA LYS A 193 9.01 3.98 -7.75
C LYS A 193 9.15 2.99 -8.92
N ASN A 194 8.09 2.26 -9.23
CA ASN A 194 8.07 1.18 -10.23
C ASN A 194 8.95 -0.04 -9.92
N PHE A 195 9.56 -0.14 -8.72
CA PHE A 195 10.19 -1.39 -8.26
C PHE A 195 9.15 -2.48 -8.02
N PHE A 196 8.01 -2.11 -7.45
CA PHE A 196 6.89 -3.00 -7.21
C PHE A 196 5.56 -2.23 -7.30
N SER A 197 4.49 -2.96 -7.59
CA SER A 197 3.12 -2.47 -7.59
C SER A 197 2.38 -3.06 -6.38
N ILE A 198 1.60 -2.23 -5.67
CA ILE A 198 0.82 -2.69 -4.53
C ILE A 198 -0.34 -3.55 -5.04
N ARG A 199 -0.22 -4.87 -4.85
CA ARG A 199 -1.22 -5.88 -5.22
C ARG A 199 -1.53 -6.76 -4.02
N ARG A 200 -2.72 -7.36 -3.96
CA ARG A 200 -3.09 -8.28 -2.87
C ARG A 200 -2.15 -9.49 -2.75
N SER A 201 -1.47 -9.88 -3.82
CA SER A 201 -0.45 -10.94 -3.80
C SER A 201 0.73 -10.62 -2.87
N LEU A 202 1.01 -9.34 -2.59
CA LEU A 202 2.03 -8.96 -1.60
C LEU A 202 1.65 -9.42 -0.18
N ILE A 203 0.35 -9.49 0.14
CA ILE A 203 -0.12 -10.03 1.42
C ILE A 203 0.32 -11.49 1.55
N LEU A 204 0.10 -12.29 0.50
CA LEU A 204 0.46 -13.71 0.51
C LEU A 204 1.97 -13.90 0.67
N GLN A 205 2.79 -13.08 0.01
CA GLN A 205 4.25 -13.13 0.18
C GLN A 205 4.68 -12.83 1.62
N VAL A 206 4.01 -11.90 2.30
CA VAL A 206 4.25 -11.62 3.73
C VAL A 206 3.71 -12.73 4.63
N SER A 207 2.57 -13.35 4.29
CA SER A 207 1.98 -14.46 5.04
C SER A 207 2.76 -15.77 4.91
N PHE A 208 3.37 -16.05 3.76
CA PHE A 208 4.24 -17.23 3.59
C PHE A 208 5.49 -17.14 4.47
N VAL A 209 6.08 -15.95 4.61
CA VAL A 209 7.18 -15.71 5.57
C VAL A 209 6.73 -16.03 7.01
N GLN A 210 5.46 -15.77 7.35
CA GLN A 210 4.89 -16.11 8.66
C GLN A 210 4.66 -17.63 8.84
N GLY A 211 4.21 -18.32 7.79
CA GLY A 211 3.89 -19.76 7.83
C GLY A 211 5.11 -20.60 8.17
N ASP A 212 6.26 -20.30 7.57
CA ASP A 212 7.51 -21.02 7.82
C ASP A 212 8.07 -20.78 9.24
N LEU A 213 7.70 -19.66 9.88
CA LEU A 213 8.09 -19.31 11.26
C LEU A 213 7.16 -19.90 12.33
N SER A 214 5.99 -20.42 11.96
CA SER A 214 5.04 -21.06 12.87
C SER A 214 5.27 -22.57 13.04
N VAL A 215 6.27 -23.12 12.35
CA VAL A 215 6.68 -24.54 12.37
C VAL A 215 7.94 -24.76 13.25
N PHE A 216 8.47 -23.71 13.88
CA PHE A 216 9.63 -23.78 14.79
C PHE A 216 9.31 -23.28 16.19
#